data_AF-R7WM78-F1
#
_entry.id   AF-R7WM78-F1
#
_cell.length_a   1.000
_cell.length_b   1.000
_cell.length_c   1.000
_cell.angle_alpha   90.00
_cell.angle_beta   90.00
_cell.angle_gamma   90.00
#
_symmetry.space_group_name_H-M   'P 1'
#
loop_
_entity.id
_entity.type
_entity.pdbx_description
1 polymer ?
#
loop_
_entity_poly.entity_id
_entity_poly.type
_entity_poly.pdbx_seq_one_letter_code
_entity_poly.pdbx_strand_id
1 'polypeptide(L)'
;MVGVDRIAGWWDGLELWIVGLAFVPQVALVLVVVVPLCALGAWLLDRVLAAVLVALRRGPDTAPDPDTVPDDESGDAPVPDTAAAPAKES
;
A
#
# COMPACT_ATOMS: atom_id res chain seq x y z
N MET A 1 22.43 8.61 32.26
CA MET A 1 23.47 8.43 31.24
C MET A 1 23.92 6.96 31.28
N VAL A 2 23.06 6.04 30.82
CA VAL A 2 23.26 4.57 30.90
C VAL A 2 22.88 3.87 29.58
N GLY A 3 22.18 4.56 28.67
CA GLY A 3 21.81 4.01 27.36
C GLY A 3 22.92 4.12 26.32
N VAL A 4 23.54 5.29 26.18
CA VAL A 4 24.55 5.56 25.14
C VAL A 4 25.85 4.81 25.43
N ASP A 5 26.36 4.83 26.67
CA ASP A 5 27.63 4.17 27.02
C ASP A 5 27.57 2.65 26.86
N ARG A 6 26.39 2.05 27.05
CA ARG A 6 26.18 0.60 26.83
C ARG A 6 26.19 0.26 25.34
N ILE A 7 25.52 1.07 24.53
CA ILE A 7 25.50 0.91 23.07
C ILE A 7 26.90 1.15 22.50
N ALA A 8 27.58 2.18 22.98
CA ALA A 8 28.95 2.50 22.60
C ALA A 8 29.93 1.39 22.98
N GLY A 9 29.83 0.80 24.18
CA GLY A 9 30.70 -0.32 24.58
C GLY A 9 30.46 -1.59 23.77
N TRP A 10 29.22 -1.87 23.38
CA TRP A 10 28.93 -2.99 22.47
C TRP A 10 29.46 -2.74 21.05
N TRP A 11 29.33 -1.50 20.56
CA TRP A 11 29.87 -1.08 19.27
C TRP A 11 31.40 -1.12 19.24
N ASP A 12 32.07 -0.66 20.30
CA ASP A 12 33.53 -0.73 20.46
C ASP A 12 34.03 -2.18 20.41
N GLY A 13 33.33 -3.12 21.05
CA GLY A 13 33.63 -4.55 20.94
C GLY A 13 33.46 -5.10 19.51
N LEU A 14 32.49 -4.58 18.76
CA LEU A 14 32.29 -4.92 17.35
C LEU A 14 33.37 -4.29 16.46
N GLU A 15 33.78 -3.05 16.72
CA GLU A 15 34.92 -2.41 16.04
C GLU A 15 36.19 -3.24 16.24
N LEU A 16 36.48 -3.67 17.47
CA LEU A 16 37.65 -4.52 17.75
C LEU A 16 37.57 -5.88 17.05
N TRP A 17 36.39 -6.50 17.00
CA TRP A 17 36.21 -7.76 16.27
C TRP A 17 36.46 -7.60 14.77
N ILE A 18 35.86 -6.58 14.14
CA ILE A 18 36.01 -6.34 12.70
C ILE A 18 37.44 -5.93 12.34
N VAL A 19 38.04 -5.03 13.13
CA VAL A 19 39.41 -4.53 12.93
C VAL A 19 40.43 -5.64 13.18
N GLY A 20 40.14 -6.59 14.08
CA GLY A 20 40.98 -7.76 14.35
C GLY A 20 40.98 -8.82 13.25
N LEU A 21 40.08 -8.75 12.26
CA LEU A 21 40.04 -9.67 11.13
C LEU A 21 41.12 -9.32 10.08
N ALA A 22 41.73 -10.33 9.49
CA ALA A 22 42.55 -10.16 8.29
C ALA A 22 41.70 -9.70 7.08
N PHE A 23 42.36 -9.19 6.03
CA PHE A 23 41.67 -8.59 4.86
C PHE A 23 40.61 -9.49 4.20
N VAL A 24 40.94 -10.77 3.97
CA VAL A 24 40.03 -11.71 3.29
C VAL A 24 38.71 -11.92 4.06
N PRO A 25 38.71 -12.26 5.37
CA PRO A 25 37.47 -12.36 6.12
C PRO A 25 36.71 -11.03 6.27
N GLN A 26 37.38 -9.87 6.29
CA GLN A 26 36.69 -8.57 6.27
C GLN A 26 35.87 -8.37 4.98
N VAL A 27 36.47 -8.64 3.82
CA VAL A 27 35.76 -8.55 2.53
C VAL A 27 34.62 -9.58 2.47
N ALA A 28 34.84 -10.79 2.96
CA ALA A 28 33.79 -11.81 3.02
C ALA A 28 32.62 -11.36 3.90
N LEU A 29 32.88 -10.76 5.07
CA LEU A 29 31.85 -10.20 5.94
C LEU A 29 31.02 -9.12 5.23
N VAL A 30 31.69 -8.21 4.51
CA VAL A 30 31.01 -7.17 3.74
C VAL A 30 30.10 -7.80 2.68
N LEU A 31 30.61 -8.76 1.91
CA LEU A 31 29.85 -9.38 0.82
C LEU A 31 28.68 -10.24 1.32
N VAL A 32 28.85 -10.96 2.42
CA VAL A 32 27.87 -11.93 2.92
C VAL A 32 26.87 -11.31 3.89
N VAL A 33 27.26 -10.27 4.63
CA VAL A 33 26.42 -9.68 5.68
C VAL A 33 25.98 -8.27 5.31
N VAL A 34 26.94 -7.38 5.04
CA VAL A 34 26.64 -5.95 4.84
C VAL A 34 25.87 -5.72 3.55
N VAL A 35 26.27 -6.35 2.44
CA VAL A 35 25.60 -6.21 1.15
C VAL A 35 24.14 -6.70 1.21
N PRO A 36 23.83 -7.91 1.73
CA PRO A 36 22.44 -8.33 1.89
C PRO A 36 21.64 -7.46 2.86
N LEU A 37 22.26 -6.98 3.94
CA LEU A 37 21.60 -6.07 4.88
C LEU A 37 21.23 -4.74 4.21
N CYS A 38 22.12 -4.18 3.40
CA CYS A 38 21.84 -2.99 2.59
C CYS A 38 20.73 -3.24 1.56
N ALA A 39 20.76 -4.38 0.87
CA ALA A 39 19.72 -4.75 -0.10
C ALA A 39 18.36 -4.88 0.58
N LEU A 40 18.31 -5.50 1.76
CA LEU A 40 17.09 -5.60 2.56
C LEU A 40 16.61 -4.23 3.05
N GLY A 41 17.52 -3.37 3.48
CA GLY A 41 17.22 -2.00 3.89
C GLY A 41 16.64 -1.18 2.75
N ALA A 42 17.26 -1.22 1.57
CA ALA A 42 16.76 -0.56 0.36
C ALA A 42 15.37 -1.07 -0.02
N TRP A 43 15.19 -2.39 -0.05
CA TRP A 43 13.90 -3.01 -0.33
C TRP A 43 12.81 -2.56 0.66
N LEU A 44 13.13 -2.49 1.95
CA LEU A 44 12.19 -2.05 2.97
C LEU A 44 11.84 -0.57 2.81
N LEU A 45 12.84 0.28 2.57
CA LEU A 45 12.63 1.71 2.32
C LEU A 45 11.76 1.94 1.08
N ASP A 46 12.00 1.21 -0.01
CA ASP A 46 11.20 1.30 -1.23
C ASP A 46 9.73 0.92 -0.96
N ARG A 47 9.49 -0.11 -0.14
CA ARG A 47 8.13 -0.53 0.24
C ARG A 47 7.44 0.50 1.11
N VAL A 48 8.14 1.04 2.10
CA VAL A 48 7.62 2.09 2.98
C VAL A 48 7.31 3.34 2.18
N LEU A 49 8.24 3.76 1.30
CA LEU A 49 8.05 4.92 0.44
C LEU A 49 6.84 4.74 -0.48
N ALA A 50 6.71 3.57 -1.13
CA ALA A 50 5.56 3.26 -1.97
C ALA A 50 4.24 3.30 -1.18
N ALA A 51 4.21 2.72 0.03
CA ALA A 51 3.04 2.72 0.89
C ALA A 51 2.63 4.16 1.30
N VAL A 52 3.61 4.98 1.68
CA VAL A 52 3.39 6.39 2.05
C VAL A 52 2.85 7.19 0.87
N LEU A 53 3.41 7.01 -0.34
CA LEU A 53 2.94 7.70 -1.54
C LEU A 53 1.50 7.29 -1.92
N VAL A 54 1.15 6.00 -1.80
CA VAL A 54 -0.23 5.52 -2.01
C VAL A 54 -1.18 6.09 -0.97
N ALA A 55 -0.78 6.13 0.29
CA ALA A 55 -1.59 6.71 1.36
C ALA A 55 -1.84 8.21 1.13
N LEU A 56 -0.83 8.96 0.69
CA LEU A 56 -0.95 10.38 0.39
C LEU A 56 -1.82 10.65 -0.85
N ARG A 57 -1.80 9.76 -1.86
CA ARG A 57 -2.67 9.85 -3.05
C ARG A 57 -4.13 9.54 -2.76
N ARG A 58 -4.41 8.78 -1.69
CA ARG A 58 -5.77 8.60 -1.14
C ARG A 58 -6.19 9.77 -0.25
N GLY A 59 -5.77 10.99 -0.60
CA GLY A 59 -6.35 12.21 -0.04
C GLY A 59 -7.86 12.23 -0.30
N PRO A 60 -8.65 12.88 0.57
CA PRO A 60 -10.10 12.74 0.60
C PRO A 60 -10.78 13.44 -0.58
N ASP A 61 -10.80 12.77 -1.74
CA ASP A 61 -11.83 13.00 -2.74
C ASP A 61 -13.10 12.29 -2.28
N THR A 62 -13.70 12.81 -1.21
CA THR A 62 -15.16 12.74 -1.02
C THR A 62 -15.76 13.92 -1.78
N ALA A 63 -15.53 13.96 -3.08
CA ALA A 63 -16.45 14.67 -3.95
C ALA A 63 -17.58 13.66 -4.23
N PRO A 64 -18.81 13.91 -3.74
CA PRO A 64 -19.97 13.11 -4.14
C PRO A 64 -20.01 13.03 -5.66
N ASP A 65 -20.21 11.82 -6.17
CA ASP A 65 -20.47 11.58 -7.58
C ASP A 65 -21.67 12.45 -8.01
N PRO A 66 -21.49 13.47 -8.88
CA PRO A 66 -22.60 14.28 -9.36
C PRO A 66 -23.55 13.47 -10.27
N ASP A 67 -23.20 12.23 -10.63
CA ASP A 67 -23.97 11.40 -11.57
C ASP A 67 -24.88 10.37 -10.88
N THR A 68 -24.98 10.33 -9.54
CA THR A 68 -26.12 9.67 -8.88
C THR A 68 -27.40 10.50 -9.05
N VAL A 69 -27.96 10.44 -10.25
CA VAL A 69 -29.38 10.75 -10.49
C VAL A 69 -30.17 9.71 -9.71
N PRO A 70 -31.08 10.10 -8.78
CA PRO A 70 -32.02 9.16 -8.22
C PRO A 70 -32.86 8.59 -9.35
N ASP A 71 -32.80 7.27 -9.56
CA ASP A 71 -33.79 6.57 -10.36
C ASP A 71 -35.14 6.77 -9.67
N ASP A 72 -35.89 7.77 -10.14
CA ASP A 72 -37.27 8.00 -9.75
C ASP A 72 -38.10 6.83 -10.26
N GLU A 73 -38.27 5.86 -9.36
CA GLU A 73 -39.25 4.80 -9.38
C GLU A 73 -40.67 5.41 -9.37
N SER A 74 -41.06 6.08 -10.46
CA SER A 74 -42.41 6.61 -10.65
C SER A 74 -42.91 6.26 -12.04
N GLY A 75 -43.37 5.02 -12.18
CA GLY A 75 -43.98 4.53 -13.41
C GLY A 75 -44.82 3.27 -13.25
N ASP A 76 -45.25 2.91 -12.04
CA ASP A 76 -46.40 2.01 -11.88
C ASP A 76 -47.68 2.80 -12.19
N ALA A 77 -48.05 2.82 -13.46
CA ALA A 77 -49.39 3.24 -13.88
C ALA A 77 -50.07 2.01 -14.50
N PRO A 78 -51.25 1.59 -14.00
CA PRO A 78 -51.94 0.44 -14.53
C PRO A 78 -52.41 0.73 -15.96
N VAL A 79 -52.01 -0.12 -16.91
CA VAL A 79 -52.48 -0.06 -18.30
C VAL A 79 -54.00 -0.29 -18.30
N PRO A 80 -54.84 0.67 -18.73
CA PRO A 80 -56.25 0.41 -18.90
C PRO A 80 -56.45 -0.48 -20.14
N ASP A 81 -56.90 -1.71 -19.90
CA ASP A 81 -57.52 -2.55 -20.92
C ASP A 81 -58.81 -1.84 -21.38
N THR A 82 -58.74 -1.13 -22.51
CA THR A 82 -59.92 -0.52 -23.13
C THR A 82 -59.81 -0.62 -24.64
N ALA A 83 -60.43 -1.70 -25.11
CA ALA A 83 -61.30 -1.79 -26.28
C ALA A 83 -60.70 -1.53 -27.67
N ALA A 84 -60.69 -2.57 -28.51
CA ALA A 84 -61.58 -2.62 -29.69
C ALA A 84 -61.50 -3.96 -30.46
N ALA A 85 -62.38 -4.89 -30.09
CA ALA A 85 -63.11 -5.74 -31.03
C ALA A 85 -64.59 -5.51 -30.69
N PRO A 86 -65.55 -5.40 -31.64
CA PRO A 86 -65.79 -6.42 -32.66
C PRO A 86 -66.33 -5.89 -34.01
N ALA A 87 -66.36 -6.75 -35.04
CA ALA A 87 -67.51 -6.96 -35.92
C ALA A 87 -67.14 -7.93 -37.06
N LYS A 88 -67.57 -9.20 -36.92
CA LYS A 88 -67.98 -10.02 -38.04
C LYS A 88 -69.49 -10.16 -37.96
N GLU A 89 -70.21 -9.75 -38.99
CA GLU A 89 -71.50 -10.36 -39.36
C GLU A 89 -71.91 -9.99 -40.79
N SER A 90 -72.42 -11.00 -41.50
CA SER A 90 -73.01 -11.06 -42.87
C SER A 90 -72.07 -11.11 -44.08
#